data_AF-A0A958T1X5-F1
#
_entry.id   AF-A0A958T1X5-F1
#
_cell.length_a   1.000
_cell.length_b   1.000
_cell.length_c   1.000
_cell.angle_alpha   90.00
_cell.angle_beta   90.00
_cell.angle_gamma   90.00
#
_symmetry.space_group_name_H-M   'P 1'
#
loop_
_entity.id
_entity.type
_entity.pdbx_description
1 polymer ?
#
loop_
_entity_poly.entity_id
_entity_poly.type
_entity_poly.pdbx_seq_one_letter_code
_entity_poly.pdbx_strand_id
1 'polypeptide(L)'
;WIDINSQMLLNNRGSLNAQIGFNPSDPLYTNLDLEVKNFLLSDLNIYSTYYTGHSVIQGDMFYYSHSTITNGDIASENKLVIKDVSVNSNKKGLVTLPLKFVIYILKDKNGDIDLDVPVRGDLKNPEIDVWKIVWTTIKKLIFNTADNPVKSLAKLVDANPKDLENISFVYPDTIPGESQQKQLDLILKLEKMKPGLKIEMGYAADTLYLRELVLNQKIADLYTRKTQKKASNEKEIETFVYSEIQSDTLKIEDAKLLLIGGENSLDSLTHLYSKSLKTNVSRYIIDKELNSKIIVTDAKEAPGKKANEFLVNYSMKEEEASSSPEEQ
;
A
#
# COMPACT_ATOMS: atom_id res chain seq x y z
N TRP A 1 37.20 -12.90 -33.00
CA TRP A 1 35.83 -12.65 -32.54
C TRP A 1 34.89 -13.17 -33.61
N ILE A 2 33.79 -13.82 -33.22
CA ILE A 2 32.72 -14.24 -34.13
C ILE A 2 31.46 -13.50 -33.72
N ASP A 3 30.80 -12.86 -34.68
CA ASP A 3 29.52 -12.19 -34.50
C ASP A 3 28.43 -12.95 -35.28
N ILE A 4 27.35 -13.29 -34.60
CA ILE A 4 26.18 -13.98 -35.15
C ILE A 4 24.97 -13.07 -34.95
N ASN A 5 24.31 -12.74 -36.06
CA ASN A 5 23.05 -12.01 -36.04
C ASN A 5 21.92 -12.96 -36.48
N SER A 6 20.85 -13.00 -35.71
CA SER A 6 19.68 -13.83 -35.99
C SER A 6 18.41 -13.02 -35.83
N GLN A 7 17.45 -13.28 -36.72
CA GLN A 7 16.11 -12.72 -36.67
C GLN A 7 15.09 -13.84 -36.80
N MET A 8 14.10 -13.84 -35.92
CA MET A 8 13.02 -14.83 -35.89
C MET A 8 11.66 -14.14 -35.79
N LEU A 9 10.70 -14.60 -36.59
CA LEU A 9 9.30 -14.20 -36.46
C LEU A 9 8.64 -15.02 -35.33
N LEU A 10 8.03 -14.35 -34.37
CA LEU A 10 7.36 -14.94 -33.22
C LEU A 10 5.85 -14.96 -33.46
N ASN A 11 5.25 -16.16 -33.53
CA ASN A 11 3.80 -16.37 -33.65
C ASN A 11 3.12 -15.46 -34.69
N ASN A 12 3.73 -15.35 -35.88
CA ASN A 12 3.24 -14.57 -37.01
C ASN A 12 3.02 -13.06 -36.76
N ARG A 13 3.52 -12.51 -35.64
CA ARG A 13 3.32 -11.09 -35.27
C ARG A 13 4.58 -10.42 -34.72
N GLY A 14 5.17 -11.01 -33.67
CA GLY A 14 6.33 -10.44 -32.99
C GLY A 14 7.64 -10.74 -33.71
N SER A 15 8.72 -10.10 -33.29
CA SER A 15 10.07 -10.39 -33.78
C SER A 15 11.04 -10.56 -32.62
N LEU A 16 11.93 -11.55 -32.73
CA LEU A 16 13.13 -11.69 -31.91
C LEU A 16 14.34 -11.36 -32.77
N ASN A 17 15.12 -10.36 -32.37
CA ASN A 17 16.45 -10.10 -32.91
C ASN A 17 17.48 -10.49 -31.84
N ALA A 18 18.49 -11.24 -32.24
CA ALA A 18 19.59 -11.65 -31.38
C ALA A 18 20.93 -11.32 -32.04
N GLN A 19 21.82 -10.67 -31.30
CA GLN A 19 23.20 -10.44 -31.71
C GLN A 19 24.12 -11.09 -30.68
N ILE A 20 25.00 -11.97 -31.14
CA ILE A 20 25.90 -12.73 -30.28
C ILE A 20 27.31 -12.49 -30.78
N GLY A 21 28.13 -11.84 -29.97
CA GLY A 21 29.57 -11.81 -30.17
C GLY A 21 30.23 -12.78 -29.21
N PHE A 22 31.12 -13.66 -29.65
CA PHE A 22 31.91 -14.48 -28.73
C PHE A 22 33.33 -14.76 -29.25
N ASN A 23 34.25 -15.10 -28.32
CA ASN A 23 35.63 -15.44 -28.65
C ASN A 23 35.71 -16.97 -28.74
N PRO A 24 35.94 -17.55 -29.93
CA PRO A 24 36.02 -19.01 -30.06
C PRO A 24 37.13 -19.63 -29.22
N SER A 25 38.21 -18.88 -28.97
CA SER A 25 39.33 -19.32 -28.13
C SER A 25 39.06 -19.15 -26.64
N ASP A 26 38.06 -18.33 -26.27
CA ASP A 26 37.66 -18.12 -24.87
C ASP A 26 36.15 -17.79 -24.78
N PRO A 27 35.28 -18.81 -24.78
CA PRO A 27 33.83 -18.64 -24.77
C PRO A 27 33.29 -17.92 -23.52
N LEU A 28 34.11 -17.79 -22.47
CA LEU A 28 33.78 -17.04 -21.26
C LEU A 28 33.82 -15.52 -21.46
N TYR A 29 34.12 -15.07 -22.67
CA TYR A 29 33.96 -13.71 -23.14
C TYR A 29 32.94 -13.70 -24.27
N THR A 30 31.73 -13.25 -23.94
CA THR A 30 30.58 -13.25 -24.85
C THR A 30 29.74 -12.01 -24.60
N ASN A 31 29.26 -11.39 -25.68
CA ASN A 31 28.24 -10.36 -25.67
C ASN A 31 26.97 -10.93 -26.30
N LEU A 32 25.83 -10.68 -25.67
CA LEU A 32 24.51 -11.12 -26.13
C LEU A 32 23.52 -9.97 -25.99
N ASP A 33 23.05 -9.49 -27.13
CA ASP A 33 21.95 -8.54 -27.22
C ASP A 33 20.70 -9.25 -27.72
N LEU A 34 19.60 -9.07 -27.00
CA LEU A 34 18.29 -9.61 -27.36
C LEU A 34 17.28 -8.49 -27.44
N GLU A 35 16.48 -8.50 -28.50
CA GLU A 35 15.36 -7.59 -28.68
C GLU A 35 14.12 -8.38 -29.12
N VAL A 36 13.09 -8.37 -28.28
CA VAL A 36 11.75 -8.84 -28.60
C VAL A 36 10.84 -7.63 -28.79
N LYS A 37 10.14 -7.58 -29.92
CA LYS A 37 9.17 -6.54 -30.24
C LYS A 37 7.82 -7.14 -30.58
N ASN A 38 6.75 -6.44 -30.17
CA ASN A 38 5.36 -6.75 -30.52
C ASN A 38 4.96 -8.21 -30.23
N PHE A 39 5.50 -8.80 -29.17
CA PHE A 39 5.15 -10.16 -28.79
C PHE A 39 3.78 -10.14 -28.09
N LEU A 40 2.84 -10.96 -28.57
CA LEU A 40 1.50 -10.97 -28.02
C LEU A 40 1.51 -11.69 -26.66
N LEU A 41 1.22 -10.95 -25.58
CA LEU A 41 1.36 -11.46 -24.22
C LEU A 41 0.40 -12.62 -23.91
N SER A 42 -0.75 -12.71 -24.58
CA SER A 42 -1.70 -13.82 -24.45
C SER A 42 -1.13 -15.16 -24.94
N ASP A 43 -0.07 -15.16 -25.76
CA ASP A 43 0.61 -16.39 -26.18
C ASP A 43 1.30 -17.09 -24.99
N LEU A 44 1.53 -16.37 -23.89
CA LEU A 44 2.05 -16.93 -22.64
C LEU A 44 0.97 -17.49 -21.72
N ASN A 45 -0.31 -17.54 -22.14
CA ASN A 45 -1.41 -17.97 -21.29
C ASN A 45 -1.26 -19.40 -20.74
N ILE A 46 -0.58 -20.29 -21.47
CA ILE A 46 -0.24 -21.64 -21.00
C ILE A 46 0.60 -21.60 -19.72
N TYR A 47 1.45 -20.58 -19.57
CA TYR A 47 2.29 -20.37 -18.40
C TYR A 47 1.59 -19.47 -17.37
N SER A 48 1.01 -18.34 -17.79
CA SER A 48 0.39 -17.37 -16.87
C SER A 48 -0.75 -18.00 -16.08
N THR A 49 -1.59 -18.80 -16.73
CA THR A 49 -2.73 -19.46 -16.09
C THR A 49 -2.28 -20.49 -15.07
N TYR A 50 -1.23 -21.26 -15.37
CA TYR A 50 -0.67 -22.26 -14.45
C TYR A 50 -0.13 -21.61 -13.17
N TYR A 51 0.65 -20.53 -13.28
CA TYR A 51 1.32 -19.92 -12.13
C TYR A 51 0.45 -18.94 -11.35
N THR A 52 -0.36 -18.13 -12.04
CA THR A 52 -1.13 -17.05 -11.40
C THR A 52 -2.61 -17.37 -11.28
N GLY A 53 -3.12 -18.35 -12.03
CA GLY A 53 -4.56 -18.56 -12.19
C GLY A 53 -5.24 -17.59 -13.13
N HIS A 54 -4.53 -16.60 -13.66
CA HIS A 54 -5.06 -15.59 -14.56
C HIS A 54 -4.56 -15.78 -15.98
N SER A 55 -5.47 -15.66 -16.93
CA SER A 55 -5.14 -15.55 -18.35
C SER A 55 -5.10 -14.09 -18.75
N VAL A 56 -4.08 -13.74 -19.51
CA VAL A 56 -3.95 -12.46 -20.20
C VAL A 56 -4.97 -12.43 -21.34
N ILE A 57 -5.81 -11.40 -21.35
CA ILE A 57 -6.81 -11.18 -22.41
C ILE A 57 -6.13 -10.48 -23.58
N GLN A 58 -5.31 -9.47 -23.29
CA GLN A 58 -4.52 -8.72 -24.26
C GLN A 58 -3.27 -8.14 -23.61
N GLY A 59 -2.33 -7.73 -24.45
CA GLY A 59 -1.14 -6.98 -24.08
C GLY A 59 -0.01 -7.22 -25.06
N ASP A 60 0.81 -6.19 -25.29
CA ASP A 60 1.99 -6.27 -26.14
C ASP A 60 3.24 -6.23 -25.28
N MET A 61 4.09 -7.24 -25.43
CA MET A 61 5.36 -7.36 -24.74
C MET A 61 6.52 -6.92 -25.64
N PHE A 62 7.39 -6.12 -25.05
CA PHE A 62 8.70 -5.77 -25.57
C PHE A 62 9.74 -6.15 -24.53
N TYR A 63 10.85 -6.71 -24.98
CA TYR A 63 11.95 -7.08 -24.10
C TYR A 63 13.27 -6.70 -24.75
N TYR A 64 14.14 -6.08 -23.97
CA TYR A 64 15.47 -5.66 -24.41
C TYR A 64 16.47 -6.19 -23.39
N SER A 65 17.53 -6.82 -23.88
CA SER A 65 18.63 -7.28 -23.03
C SER A 65 19.95 -6.86 -23.63
N HIS A 66 20.84 -6.36 -22.76
CA HIS A 66 22.26 -6.23 -23.05
C HIS A 66 23.02 -7.08 -22.03
N SER A 67 23.65 -8.15 -22.50
CA SER A 67 24.33 -9.12 -21.64
C SER A 67 25.79 -9.24 -22.01
N THR A 68 26.66 -9.12 -21.01
CA THR A 68 28.09 -9.36 -21.12
C THR A 68 28.46 -10.53 -20.20
N ILE A 69 29.22 -11.47 -20.73
CA ILE A 69 29.86 -12.53 -19.98
C ILE A 69 31.36 -12.24 -20.00
N THR A 70 31.97 -12.13 -18.82
CA THR A 70 33.41 -11.89 -18.67
C THR A 70 33.96 -12.88 -17.66
N ASN A 71 34.91 -13.72 -18.08
CA ASN A 71 35.49 -14.76 -17.23
C ASN A 71 34.42 -15.65 -16.55
N GLY A 72 33.29 -15.89 -17.24
CA GLY A 72 32.18 -16.70 -16.73
C GLY A 72 31.17 -15.93 -15.88
N ASP A 73 31.44 -14.70 -15.47
CA ASP A 73 30.45 -13.87 -14.78
C ASP A 73 29.52 -13.21 -15.79
N ILE A 74 28.20 -13.38 -15.61
CA ILE A 74 27.17 -12.71 -16.41
C ILE A 74 26.75 -11.40 -15.76
N ALA A 75 26.76 -10.33 -16.56
CA ALA A 75 26.12 -9.07 -16.28
C ALA A 75 25.12 -8.76 -17.38
N SER A 76 23.84 -8.85 -17.05
CA SER A 76 22.73 -8.66 -17.99
C SER A 76 21.80 -7.56 -17.50
N GLU A 77 21.65 -6.52 -18.32
CA GLU A 77 20.64 -5.48 -18.14
C GLU A 77 19.42 -5.84 -18.97
N ASN A 78 18.28 -6.01 -18.31
CA ASN A 78 17.05 -6.44 -18.94
C ASN A 78 15.96 -5.43 -18.71
N LYS A 79 15.26 -5.07 -19.78
CA LYS A 79 14.13 -4.16 -19.76
C LYS A 79 12.91 -4.86 -20.34
N LEU A 80 11.85 -4.97 -19.55
CA LEU A 80 10.57 -5.54 -19.95
C LEU A 80 9.53 -4.43 -19.98
N VAL A 81 8.97 -4.17 -21.17
CA VAL A 81 7.88 -3.22 -21.36
C VAL A 81 6.63 -3.98 -21.77
N ILE A 82 5.52 -3.73 -21.08
CA ILE A 82 4.23 -4.32 -21.40
C ILE A 82 3.23 -3.20 -21.62
N LYS A 83 2.57 -3.21 -22.77
CA LYS A 83 1.56 -2.23 -23.16
C LYS A 83 0.17 -2.84 -23.17
N ASP A 84 -0.84 -2.03 -22.85
CA ASP A 84 -2.27 -2.36 -22.96
C ASP A 84 -2.69 -3.67 -22.28
N VAL A 85 -1.97 -4.09 -21.24
CA VAL A 85 -2.23 -5.39 -20.59
C VAL A 85 -3.54 -5.41 -19.82
N SER A 86 -4.30 -6.49 -20.01
CA SER A 86 -5.42 -6.83 -19.16
C SER A 86 -5.49 -8.34 -18.91
N VAL A 87 -6.00 -8.71 -17.74
CA VAL A 87 -6.11 -10.10 -17.29
C VAL A 87 -7.53 -10.41 -16.85
N ASN A 88 -7.97 -11.64 -17.06
CA ASN A 88 -9.21 -12.13 -16.48
C ASN A 88 -9.06 -12.38 -14.97
N SER A 89 -10.17 -12.53 -14.26
CA SER A 89 -10.18 -12.92 -12.83
C SER A 89 -10.64 -14.36 -12.70
N ASN A 90 -9.80 -15.32 -13.07
CA ASN A 90 -10.13 -16.73 -12.87
C ASN A 90 -9.62 -17.18 -11.48
N LYS A 91 -10.53 -17.53 -10.57
CA LYS A 91 -10.23 -17.95 -9.18
C LYS A 91 -9.62 -19.37 -9.06
N LYS A 92 -8.83 -19.83 -10.03
CA LYS A 92 -8.33 -21.23 -10.10
C LYS A 92 -6.81 -21.34 -10.32
N GLY A 93 -6.02 -20.45 -9.72
CA GLY A 93 -4.54 -20.52 -9.72
C GLY A 93 -3.95 -21.07 -8.44
N LEU A 94 -2.66 -21.42 -8.47
CA LEU A 94 -1.88 -21.82 -7.29
C LEU A 94 -1.73 -20.69 -6.25
N VAL A 95 -1.85 -19.42 -6.67
CA VAL A 95 -1.80 -18.23 -5.81
C VAL A 95 -2.91 -17.26 -6.18
N THR A 96 -3.84 -17.00 -5.27
CA THR A 96 -4.92 -16.01 -5.47
C THR A 96 -4.41 -14.60 -5.18
N LEU A 97 -3.50 -14.09 -6.01
CA LEU A 97 -3.08 -12.70 -5.92
C LEU A 97 -4.18 -11.81 -6.51
N PRO A 98 -4.39 -10.58 -6.01
CA PRO A 98 -5.23 -9.60 -6.69
C PRO A 98 -4.48 -9.10 -7.94
N LEU A 99 -4.23 -9.97 -8.93
CA LEU A 99 -3.30 -9.70 -10.02
C LEU A 99 -3.69 -8.45 -10.82
N LYS A 100 -4.99 -8.19 -10.96
CA LYS A 100 -5.48 -6.95 -11.56
C LYS A 100 -4.99 -5.71 -10.79
N PHE A 101 -5.01 -5.75 -9.45
CA PHE A 101 -4.50 -4.65 -8.62
C PHE A 101 -2.97 -4.54 -8.70
N VAL A 102 -2.26 -5.66 -8.75
CA VAL A 102 -0.80 -5.67 -8.93
C VAL A 102 -0.43 -5.02 -10.26
N ILE A 103 -1.06 -5.45 -11.35
CA ILE A 103 -0.90 -4.86 -12.69
C ILE A 103 -1.22 -3.37 -12.65
N TYR A 104 -2.32 -2.98 -12.00
CA TYR A 104 -2.69 -1.57 -11.84
C TYR A 104 -1.60 -0.75 -11.11
N ILE A 105 -1.01 -1.29 -10.03
CA ILE A 105 0.08 -0.61 -9.32
C ILE A 105 1.31 -0.47 -10.22
N LEU A 106 1.64 -1.49 -11.01
CA LEU A 106 2.82 -1.50 -11.88
C LEU A 106 2.67 -0.59 -13.10
N LYS A 107 1.45 -0.37 -13.61
CA LYS A 107 1.20 0.52 -14.75
C LYS A 107 1.60 1.96 -14.46
N ASP A 108 2.29 2.60 -15.38
CA ASP A 108 2.59 4.02 -15.34
C ASP A 108 1.34 4.85 -15.71
N LYS A 109 1.53 6.17 -15.84
CA LYS A 109 0.47 7.11 -16.23
C LYS A 109 -0.08 6.89 -17.66
N ASN A 110 0.68 6.23 -18.53
CA ASN A 110 0.28 5.90 -19.89
C ASN A 110 -0.44 4.55 -19.96
N GLY A 111 -0.47 3.79 -18.84
CA GLY A 111 -1.02 2.44 -18.79
C GLY A 111 0.00 1.35 -19.13
N ASP A 112 1.27 1.70 -19.29
CA ASP A 112 2.37 0.80 -19.65
C ASP A 112 3.08 0.31 -18.38
N ILE A 113 3.55 -0.93 -18.37
CA ILE A 113 4.42 -1.47 -17.32
C ILE A 113 5.84 -1.45 -17.85
N ASP A 114 6.76 -0.78 -17.14
CA ASP A 114 8.18 -0.76 -17.46
C ASP A 114 8.99 -1.32 -16.28
N LEU A 115 9.73 -2.41 -16.51
CA LEU A 115 10.45 -3.15 -15.49
C LEU A 115 11.91 -3.37 -15.90
N ASP A 116 12.81 -2.84 -15.07
CA ASP A 116 14.23 -3.17 -15.12
C ASP A 116 14.52 -4.39 -14.23
N VAL A 117 15.14 -5.40 -14.84
CA VAL A 117 15.42 -6.71 -14.23
C VAL A 117 16.91 -7.04 -14.38
N PRO A 118 17.81 -6.37 -13.63
CA PRO A 118 19.23 -6.67 -13.71
C PRO A 118 19.50 -8.10 -13.24
N VAL A 119 20.28 -8.84 -14.02
CA VAL A 119 20.71 -10.21 -13.69
C VAL A 119 22.22 -10.23 -13.57
N ARG A 120 22.71 -10.81 -12.47
CA ARG A 120 24.12 -10.99 -12.15
C ARG A 120 24.35 -12.41 -11.64
N GLY A 121 25.48 -13.02 -11.98
CA GLY A 121 25.86 -14.32 -11.45
C GLY A 121 27.11 -14.92 -12.08
N ASP A 122 27.62 -16.00 -11.51
CA ASP A 122 28.74 -16.77 -12.04
C ASP A 122 28.20 -18.00 -12.79
N LEU A 123 28.41 -18.07 -14.10
CA LEU A 123 27.98 -19.18 -14.96
C LEU A 123 28.81 -20.45 -14.73
N LYS A 124 29.95 -20.38 -14.04
CA LYS A 124 30.76 -21.55 -13.68
C LYS A 124 30.17 -22.32 -12.50
N ASN A 125 29.27 -21.72 -11.74
CA ASN A 125 28.61 -22.41 -10.64
C ASN A 125 27.45 -23.28 -11.18
N PRO A 126 27.52 -24.62 -11.09
CA PRO A 126 26.48 -25.52 -11.59
C PRO A 126 25.14 -25.41 -10.86
N GLU A 127 25.09 -24.75 -9.69
CA GLU A 127 23.85 -24.45 -8.98
C GLU A 127 23.15 -23.19 -9.51
N ILE A 128 23.86 -22.36 -10.28
CA ILE A 128 23.35 -21.10 -10.84
C ILE A 128 22.65 -21.39 -12.17
N ASP A 129 21.32 -21.41 -12.11
CA ASP A 129 20.44 -21.46 -13.27
C ASP A 129 19.96 -20.04 -13.62
N VAL A 130 20.42 -19.52 -14.76
CA VAL A 130 20.05 -18.18 -15.26
C VAL A 130 18.54 -18.04 -15.39
N TRP A 131 17.85 -19.10 -15.83
CA TRP A 131 16.39 -19.11 -15.93
C TRP A 131 15.73 -18.97 -14.55
N LYS A 132 16.26 -19.65 -13.53
CA LYS A 132 15.81 -19.45 -12.14
C LYS A 132 16.03 -18.02 -11.66
N ILE A 133 17.14 -17.37 -11.99
CA ILE A 133 17.41 -15.99 -11.53
C ILE A 133 16.39 -15.01 -12.13
N VAL A 134 16.18 -15.09 -13.45
CA VAL A 134 15.18 -14.25 -14.15
C VAL A 134 13.80 -14.47 -13.54
N TRP A 135 13.37 -15.74 -13.43
CA TRP A 135 12.06 -16.06 -12.89
C TRP A 135 11.91 -15.63 -11.43
N THR A 136 12.93 -15.82 -10.60
CA THR A 136 12.93 -15.38 -9.20
C THR A 136 12.81 -13.87 -9.08
N THR A 137 13.44 -13.10 -9.97
CA THR A 137 13.40 -11.65 -9.93
C THR A 137 12.01 -11.13 -10.34
N ILE A 138 11.45 -11.64 -11.44
CA ILE A 138 10.07 -11.32 -11.87
C ILE A 138 9.07 -11.72 -10.79
N LYS A 139 9.21 -12.94 -10.24
CA LYS A 139 8.39 -13.44 -9.14
C LYS A 139 8.47 -12.48 -7.94
N LYS A 140 9.66 -12.09 -7.50
CA LYS A 140 9.83 -11.14 -6.38
C LYS A 140 9.16 -9.80 -6.67
N LEU A 141 9.24 -9.26 -7.88
CA LEU A 141 8.58 -8.00 -8.22
C LEU A 141 7.06 -8.10 -8.10
N ILE A 142 6.47 -9.18 -8.62
CA ILE A 142 5.04 -9.43 -8.57
C ILE A 142 4.58 -9.74 -7.14
N PHE A 143 5.21 -10.71 -6.47
CA PHE A 143 4.86 -11.13 -5.11
C PHE A 143 5.08 -10.02 -4.09
N ASN A 144 6.18 -9.27 -4.14
CA ASN A 144 6.36 -8.13 -3.22
C ASN A 144 5.26 -7.08 -3.38
N THR A 145 4.76 -6.88 -4.60
CA THR A 145 3.66 -5.95 -4.86
C THR A 145 2.32 -6.53 -4.42
N ALA A 146 2.13 -7.83 -4.53
CA ALA A 146 0.88 -8.49 -4.19
C ALA A 146 0.72 -8.72 -2.67
N ASP A 147 1.79 -9.16 -2.01
CA ASP A 147 1.83 -9.41 -0.57
C ASP A 147 1.91 -8.09 0.23
N ASN A 148 2.51 -7.04 -0.34
CA ASN A 148 2.57 -5.71 0.27
C ASN A 148 2.37 -4.60 -0.79
N PRO A 149 1.13 -4.33 -1.21
CA PRO A 149 0.83 -3.29 -2.18
C PRO A 149 1.23 -1.90 -1.69
N VAL A 150 1.15 -1.65 -0.36
CA VAL A 150 1.54 -0.37 0.24
C VAL A 150 3.02 -0.09 0.04
N LYS A 151 3.89 -1.09 0.13
CA LYS A 151 5.32 -0.94 -0.14
C LYS A 151 5.61 -0.50 -1.58
N SER A 152 4.87 -1.02 -2.55
CA SER A 152 5.01 -0.60 -3.94
C SER A 152 4.48 0.82 -4.16
N LEU A 153 3.37 1.19 -3.51
CA LEU A 153 2.86 2.56 -3.53
C LEU A 153 3.86 3.54 -2.87
N ALA A 154 4.47 3.17 -1.74
CA ALA A 154 5.45 3.98 -1.02
C ALA A 154 6.63 4.40 -1.89
N LYS A 155 7.14 3.48 -2.72
CA LYS A 155 8.22 3.76 -3.67
C LYS A 155 7.87 4.84 -4.69
N LEU A 156 6.59 4.94 -5.11
CA LEU A 156 6.16 5.94 -6.09
C LEU A 156 6.24 7.37 -5.55
N VAL A 157 6.12 7.53 -4.23
CA VAL A 157 6.15 8.82 -3.56
C VAL A 157 7.40 9.05 -2.72
N ASP A 158 8.38 8.12 -2.80
CA ASP A 158 9.63 8.12 -2.02
C ASP A 158 9.37 8.19 -0.51
N ALA A 159 8.45 7.35 -0.03
CA ALA A 159 8.04 7.30 1.38
C ALA A 159 8.35 5.95 2.04
N ASN A 160 8.32 5.93 3.37
CA ASN A 160 8.30 4.68 4.12
C ASN A 160 6.90 4.04 3.98
N PRO A 161 6.77 2.72 3.77
CA PRO A 161 5.48 2.05 3.76
C PRO A 161 4.60 2.40 4.97
N LYS A 162 5.21 2.53 6.16
CA LYS A 162 4.50 2.90 7.39
C LYS A 162 3.77 4.25 7.31
N ASP A 163 4.34 5.21 6.56
CA ASP A 163 3.73 6.53 6.38
C ASP A 163 2.44 6.49 5.56
N LEU A 164 2.17 5.35 4.92
CA LEU A 164 1.03 5.10 4.08
C LEU A 164 0.10 4.02 4.63
N GLU A 165 0.53 3.25 5.63
CA GLU A 165 -0.26 2.19 6.27
C GLU A 165 -1.20 2.78 7.34
N ASN A 166 -0.68 3.68 8.17
CA ASN A 166 -1.45 4.33 9.21
C ASN A 166 -1.03 5.77 9.50
N ILE A 167 -1.96 6.53 10.11
CA ILE A 167 -1.72 7.87 10.62
C ILE A 167 -2.13 7.91 12.08
N SER A 168 -1.16 7.91 12.98
CA SER A 168 -1.40 7.92 14.43
C SER A 168 -1.55 9.33 14.99
N PHE A 169 -2.42 9.47 15.97
CA PHE A 169 -2.72 10.70 16.70
C PHE A 169 -2.51 10.49 18.20
N VAL A 170 -2.14 11.55 18.92
CA VAL A 170 -2.07 11.52 20.37
C VAL A 170 -3.45 11.87 20.91
N TYR A 171 -3.94 11.13 21.91
CA TYR A 171 -5.16 11.56 22.59
C TYR A 171 -4.90 12.81 23.44
N PRO A 172 -5.81 13.80 23.49
CA PRO A 172 -7.04 13.96 22.74
C PRO A 172 -6.90 15.02 21.63
N ASP A 173 -5.84 14.94 20.82
CA ASP A 173 -5.65 15.84 19.68
C ASP A 173 -6.63 15.50 18.57
N THR A 174 -7.33 16.53 18.08
CA THR A 174 -8.29 16.39 16.97
C THR A 174 -7.79 17.04 15.69
N ILE A 175 -6.66 17.74 15.73
CA ILE A 175 -6.13 18.51 14.60
C ILE A 175 -4.88 17.79 14.07
N PRO A 176 -4.80 17.47 12.77
CA PRO A 176 -3.57 16.96 12.17
C PRO A 176 -2.39 17.92 12.39
N GLY A 177 -1.36 17.44 13.09
CA GLY A 177 -0.09 18.15 13.23
C GLY A 177 0.78 17.99 11.99
N GLU A 178 1.96 18.61 11.98
CA GLU A 178 2.85 18.61 10.80
C GLU A 178 3.20 17.21 10.30
N SER A 179 3.39 16.24 11.19
CA SER A 179 3.70 14.86 10.80
C SER A 179 2.53 14.19 10.09
N GLN A 180 1.31 14.32 10.64
CA GLN A 180 0.10 13.76 10.03
C GLN A 180 -0.22 14.46 8.70
N GLN A 181 -0.01 15.77 8.62
CA GLN A 181 -0.19 16.53 7.38
C GLN A 181 0.76 16.05 6.27
N LYS A 182 2.03 15.77 6.58
CA LYS A 182 2.98 15.18 5.61
C LYS A 182 2.52 13.81 5.12
N GLN A 183 2.01 12.96 6.01
CA GLN A 183 1.47 11.64 5.61
C GLN A 183 0.22 11.79 4.73
N LEU A 184 -0.70 12.69 5.08
CA LEU A 184 -1.87 13.00 4.25
C LEU A 184 -1.48 13.54 2.87
N ASP A 185 -0.45 14.39 2.79
CA ASP A 185 0.08 14.92 1.53
C ASP A 185 0.67 13.79 0.65
N LEU A 186 1.31 12.78 1.24
CA LEU A 186 1.79 11.59 0.51
C LEU A 186 0.63 10.76 -0.06
N ILE A 187 -0.43 10.54 0.73
CA ILE A 187 -1.63 9.81 0.30
C ILE A 187 -2.33 10.55 -0.83
N LEU A 188 -2.47 11.88 -0.73
CA LEU A 188 -3.01 12.73 -1.79
C LEU A 188 -2.16 12.67 -3.07
N LYS A 189 -0.83 12.66 -2.93
CA LYS A 189 0.08 12.50 -4.07
C LYS A 189 -0.14 11.15 -4.76
N LEU A 190 -0.36 10.07 -4.01
CA LEU A 190 -0.70 8.76 -4.58
C LEU A 190 -2.02 8.78 -5.34
N GLU A 191 -3.06 9.40 -4.79
CA GLU A 191 -4.36 9.52 -5.47
C GLU A 191 -4.22 10.20 -6.84
N LYS A 192 -3.39 11.24 -6.94
CA LYS A 192 -3.11 11.94 -8.20
C LYS A 192 -2.28 11.12 -9.17
N MET A 193 -1.23 10.45 -8.67
CA MET A 193 -0.30 9.67 -9.49
C MET A 193 -0.94 8.39 -10.03
N LYS A 194 -1.96 7.87 -9.35
CA LYS A 194 -2.65 6.62 -9.71
C LYS A 194 -4.16 6.86 -9.87
N PRO A 195 -4.60 7.35 -11.04
CA PRO A 195 -6.02 7.46 -11.36
C PRO A 195 -6.71 6.09 -11.31
N GLY A 196 -7.78 5.98 -10.53
CA GLY A 196 -8.45 4.69 -10.29
C GLY A 196 -8.12 4.06 -8.94
N LEU A 197 -7.17 4.62 -8.20
CA LEU A 197 -6.83 4.18 -6.85
C LEU A 197 -7.98 4.61 -5.93
N LYS A 198 -8.55 3.63 -5.24
CA LYS A 198 -9.51 3.83 -4.17
C LYS A 198 -8.74 3.80 -2.85
N ILE A 199 -8.90 4.86 -2.06
CA ILE A 199 -8.25 5.04 -0.77
C ILE A 199 -9.34 5.20 0.28
N GLU A 200 -9.34 4.30 1.27
CA GLU A 200 -10.25 4.34 2.41
C GLU A 200 -9.42 4.49 3.68
N MET A 201 -9.72 5.52 4.48
CA MET A 201 -9.09 5.79 5.76
C MET A 201 -10.07 5.43 6.87
N GLY A 202 -9.87 4.28 7.51
CA GLY A 202 -10.69 3.80 8.62
C GLY A 202 -10.12 4.27 9.96
N TYR A 203 -10.90 5.06 10.70
CA TYR A 203 -10.55 5.51 12.04
C TYR A 203 -10.70 4.39 13.07
N ALA A 204 -9.60 4.01 13.71
CA ALA A 204 -9.50 3.00 14.74
C ALA A 204 -9.06 3.64 16.07
N ALA A 205 -9.91 3.54 17.09
CA ALA A 205 -9.68 4.16 18.39
C ALA A 205 -10.07 3.24 19.53
N ASP A 206 -9.18 3.09 20.52
CA ASP A 206 -9.50 2.45 21.80
C ASP A 206 -10.45 3.35 22.60
N THR A 207 -11.76 3.14 22.39
CA THR A 207 -12.83 3.93 23.02
C THR A 207 -12.80 3.86 24.54
N LEU A 208 -12.39 2.73 25.13
CA LEU A 208 -12.31 2.60 26.59
C LEU A 208 -11.19 3.49 27.14
N TYR A 209 -10.03 3.47 26.49
CA TYR A 209 -8.93 4.35 26.86
C TYR A 209 -9.27 5.83 26.65
N LEU A 210 -9.91 6.17 25.53
CA LEU A 210 -10.41 7.53 25.28
C LEU A 210 -11.40 7.98 26.37
N ARG A 211 -12.34 7.11 26.77
CA ARG A 211 -13.31 7.40 27.85
C ARG A 211 -12.60 7.74 29.16
N GLU A 212 -11.60 6.96 29.53
CA GLU A 212 -10.78 7.22 30.73
C GLU A 212 -10.09 8.59 30.66
N LEU A 213 -9.45 8.90 29.53
CA LEU A 213 -8.76 10.18 29.33
C LEU A 213 -9.70 11.38 29.37
N VAL A 214 -10.84 11.30 28.66
CA VAL A 214 -11.85 12.36 28.63
C VAL A 214 -12.45 12.58 30.02
N LEU A 215 -12.76 11.51 30.76
CA LEU A 215 -13.27 11.59 32.13
C LEU A 215 -12.27 12.32 33.04
N ASN A 216 -11.01 11.88 33.04
CA ASN A 216 -9.95 12.47 33.86
C ASN A 216 -9.70 13.94 33.49
N GLN A 217 -9.69 14.27 32.20
CA GLN A 217 -9.55 15.65 31.73
C GLN A 217 -10.72 16.53 32.20
N LYS A 218 -11.96 16.08 32.06
CA LYS A 218 -13.14 16.84 32.50
C LYS A 218 -13.16 17.11 34.00
N ILE A 219 -12.71 16.15 34.79
CA ILE A 219 -12.58 16.31 36.24
C ILE A 219 -11.46 17.29 36.58
N ALA A 220 -10.31 17.23 35.89
CA ALA A 220 -9.23 18.19 36.08
C ALA A 220 -9.65 19.62 35.70
N ASP A 221 -10.42 19.78 34.62
CA ASP A 221 -11.00 21.07 34.21
C ASP A 221 -12.00 21.58 35.25
N LEU A 222 -12.87 20.70 35.77
CA LEU A 222 -13.84 21.02 36.82
C LEU A 222 -13.14 21.45 38.12
N TYR A 223 -12.10 20.72 38.54
CA TYR A 223 -11.25 21.06 39.67
C TYR A 223 -10.66 22.46 39.47
N THR A 224 -9.97 22.68 38.35
CA THR A 224 -9.26 23.94 38.08
C THR A 224 -10.23 25.12 38.06
N ARG A 225 -11.41 24.94 37.47
CA ARG A 225 -12.46 25.97 37.45
C ARG A 225 -12.99 26.31 38.84
N LYS A 226 -13.15 25.33 39.73
CA LYS A 226 -13.68 25.55 41.09
C LYS A 226 -12.63 26.03 42.08
N THR A 227 -11.41 25.52 42.00
CA THR A 227 -10.33 25.82 42.95
C THR A 227 -9.40 26.96 42.50
N GLN A 228 -9.49 27.36 41.22
CA GLN A 228 -8.59 28.32 40.58
C GLN A 228 -7.11 27.89 40.61
N LYS A 229 -6.85 26.58 40.79
CA LYS A 229 -5.51 25.99 40.83
C LYS A 229 -5.49 24.68 40.05
N LYS A 230 -4.34 24.32 39.49
CA LYS A 230 -4.13 22.99 38.91
C LYS A 230 -3.86 21.99 40.03
N ALA A 231 -4.49 20.83 39.97
CA ALA A 231 -4.23 19.77 40.96
C ALA A 231 -2.76 19.32 40.89
N SER A 232 -2.14 19.14 42.05
CA SER A 232 -0.72 18.78 42.15
C SER A 232 -0.51 17.26 42.04
N ASN A 233 -1.53 16.48 42.38
CA ASN A 233 -1.50 15.02 42.37
C ASN A 233 -2.92 14.44 42.31
N GLU A 234 -3.01 13.13 42.12
CA GLU A 234 -4.28 12.42 42.00
C GLU A 234 -5.10 12.42 43.29
N LYS A 235 -4.47 12.37 44.47
CA LYS A 235 -5.17 12.39 45.77
C LYS A 235 -5.95 13.69 46.00
N GLU A 236 -5.43 14.82 45.51
CA GLU A 236 -6.16 16.10 45.54
C GLU A 236 -7.42 16.04 44.69
N ILE A 237 -7.36 15.38 43.53
CA ILE A 237 -8.53 15.16 42.68
C ILE A 237 -9.53 14.22 43.37
N GLU A 238 -9.08 13.11 43.94
CA GLU A 238 -9.94 12.17 44.66
C GLU A 238 -10.68 12.85 45.83
N THR A 239 -9.95 13.61 46.64
CA THR A 239 -10.51 14.35 47.78
C THR A 239 -11.56 15.35 47.30
N PHE A 240 -11.25 16.07 46.22
CA PHE A 240 -12.20 17.01 45.60
C PHE A 240 -13.46 16.29 45.11
N VAL A 241 -13.31 15.18 44.39
CA VAL A 241 -14.44 14.40 43.84
C VAL A 241 -15.38 13.95 44.96
N TYR A 242 -14.86 13.31 46.02
CA TYR A 242 -15.68 12.86 47.15
C TYR A 242 -16.34 14.01 47.91
N SER A 243 -15.66 15.16 48.02
CA SER A 243 -16.25 16.36 48.64
C SER A 243 -17.42 16.93 47.85
N GLU A 244 -17.38 16.85 46.51
CA GLU A 244 -18.42 17.35 45.62
C GLU A 244 -19.65 16.44 45.59
N ILE A 245 -19.45 15.12 45.63
CA ILE A 245 -20.56 14.15 45.67
C ILE A 245 -21.09 13.87 47.08
N GLN A 246 -20.44 14.40 48.12
CA GLN A 246 -20.78 14.20 49.54
C GLN A 246 -20.90 12.71 49.94
N SER A 247 -20.08 11.85 49.33
CA SER A 247 -20.03 10.41 49.60
C SER A 247 -18.64 9.86 49.27
N ASP A 248 -18.09 9.04 50.15
CA ASP A 248 -16.80 8.35 50.02
C ASP A 248 -16.95 6.83 49.82
N THR A 249 -18.20 6.35 49.74
CA THR A 249 -18.53 4.91 49.62
C THR A 249 -18.52 4.41 48.17
N LEU A 250 -18.60 5.33 47.21
CA LEU A 250 -18.56 5.01 45.78
C LEU A 250 -17.13 4.76 45.32
N LYS A 251 -16.96 3.92 44.30
CA LYS A 251 -15.69 3.84 43.59
C LYS A 251 -15.38 5.19 42.93
N ILE A 252 -14.10 5.53 42.85
CA ILE A 252 -13.68 6.84 42.36
C ILE A 252 -14.13 7.08 40.90
N GLU A 253 -14.14 6.05 40.06
CA GLU A 253 -14.58 6.14 38.67
C GLU A 253 -16.07 6.49 38.57
N ASP A 254 -16.90 5.83 39.38
CA ASP A 254 -18.35 6.09 39.44
C ASP A 254 -18.62 7.50 39.97
N ALA A 255 -17.87 7.92 40.99
CA ALA A 255 -17.96 9.26 41.55
C ALA A 255 -17.58 10.36 40.53
N LYS A 256 -16.49 10.16 39.78
CA LYS A 256 -16.08 11.05 38.68
C LYS A 256 -17.18 11.12 37.60
N LEU A 257 -17.77 9.98 37.25
CA LEU A 257 -18.80 9.90 36.22
C LEU A 257 -20.06 10.70 36.58
N LEU A 258 -20.49 10.63 37.84
CA LEU A 258 -21.63 11.42 38.35
C LEU A 258 -21.39 12.93 38.20
N LEU A 259 -20.17 13.41 38.50
CA LEU A 259 -19.84 14.84 38.41
C LEU A 259 -19.86 15.40 36.99
N ILE A 260 -19.70 14.55 35.97
CA ILE A 260 -19.74 14.96 34.56
C ILE A 260 -21.09 14.68 33.88
N GLY A 261 -22.11 14.25 34.62
CA GLY A 261 -23.46 14.02 34.11
C GLY A 261 -23.73 12.59 33.63
N GLY A 262 -22.94 11.61 34.06
CA GLY A 262 -23.19 10.19 33.81
C GLY A 262 -22.63 9.64 32.49
N GLU A 263 -22.91 8.36 32.24
CA GLU A 263 -22.48 7.61 31.04
C GLU A 263 -22.78 8.34 29.72
N ASN A 264 -24.02 8.78 29.55
CA ASN A 264 -24.46 9.44 28.31
C ASN A 264 -23.67 10.71 27.97
N SER A 265 -23.24 11.45 29.00
CA SER A 265 -22.42 12.65 28.84
C SER A 265 -21.02 12.28 28.37
N LEU A 266 -20.41 11.25 28.97
CA LEU A 266 -19.10 10.75 28.58
C LEU A 266 -19.12 10.17 27.15
N ASP A 267 -20.15 9.41 26.80
CA ASP A 267 -20.34 8.88 25.44
C ASP A 267 -20.49 10.01 24.42
N SER A 268 -21.27 11.05 24.76
CA SER A 268 -21.42 12.22 23.89
C SER A 268 -20.09 12.93 23.66
N LEU A 269 -19.28 13.11 24.71
CA LEU A 269 -17.97 13.75 24.62
C LEU A 269 -16.97 12.93 23.80
N THR A 270 -16.91 11.61 24.01
CA THR A 270 -16.01 10.72 23.25
C THR A 270 -16.42 10.61 21.79
N HIS A 271 -17.73 10.58 21.50
CA HIS A 271 -18.24 10.65 20.14
C HIS A 271 -17.88 11.98 19.46
N LEU A 272 -18.04 13.12 20.16
CA LEU A 272 -17.66 14.43 19.65
C LEU A 272 -16.17 14.54 19.35
N TYR A 273 -15.32 13.97 20.20
CA TYR A 273 -13.88 13.87 19.96
C TYR A 273 -13.58 13.13 18.64
N SER A 274 -14.06 11.88 18.53
CA SER A 274 -13.83 11.04 17.36
C SER A 274 -14.40 11.67 16.08
N LYS A 275 -15.58 12.30 16.17
CA LYS A 275 -16.19 13.04 15.06
C LYS A 275 -15.34 14.24 14.65
N SER A 276 -14.81 15.00 15.61
CA SER A 276 -13.99 16.19 15.33
C SER A 276 -12.69 15.81 14.63
N LEU A 277 -12.02 14.76 15.10
CA LEU A 277 -10.80 14.25 14.48
C LEU A 277 -11.04 13.80 13.03
N LYS A 278 -12.05 12.96 12.78
CA LYS A 278 -12.44 12.56 11.42
C LYS A 278 -12.75 13.77 10.53
N THR A 279 -13.53 14.72 11.05
CA THR A 279 -13.89 15.94 10.31
C THR A 279 -12.68 16.79 9.95
N ASN A 280 -11.73 16.95 10.87
CA ASN A 280 -10.52 17.73 10.63
C ASN A 280 -9.58 17.07 9.62
N VAL A 281 -9.47 15.74 9.63
CA VAL A 281 -8.73 14.98 8.61
C VAL A 281 -9.40 15.12 7.25
N SER A 282 -10.72 14.92 7.16
CA SER A 282 -11.47 15.10 5.92
C SER A 282 -11.35 16.54 5.39
N ARG A 283 -11.42 17.54 6.28
CA ARG A 283 -11.24 18.94 5.89
C ARG A 283 -9.85 19.19 5.30
N TYR A 284 -8.79 18.69 5.95
CA TYR A 284 -7.43 18.83 5.43
C TYR A 284 -7.29 18.25 4.01
N ILE A 285 -7.85 17.06 3.78
CA ILE A 285 -7.86 16.39 2.47
C ILE A 285 -8.54 17.27 1.41
N ILE A 286 -9.76 17.76 1.70
CA ILE A 286 -10.55 18.55 0.74
C ILE A 286 -9.97 19.95 0.52
N ASP A 287 -9.43 20.58 1.55
CA ASP A 287 -8.78 21.90 1.44
C ASP A 287 -7.54 21.83 0.54
N LYS A 288 -6.81 20.72 0.58
CA LYS A 288 -5.66 20.47 -0.31
C LYS A 288 -6.12 20.09 -1.71
N GLU A 289 -7.09 19.18 -1.82
CA GLU A 289 -7.56 18.67 -3.09
C GLU A 289 -9.09 18.54 -3.14
N LEU A 290 -9.75 19.57 -3.68
CA LEU A 290 -11.22 19.69 -3.69
C LEU A 290 -11.97 18.50 -4.32
N ASN A 291 -11.33 17.83 -5.29
CA ASN A 291 -11.90 16.69 -6.01
C ASN A 291 -11.41 15.34 -5.48
N SER A 292 -10.75 15.30 -4.32
CA SER A 292 -10.32 14.05 -3.70
C SER A 292 -11.52 13.12 -3.48
N LYS A 293 -11.30 11.84 -3.75
CA LYS A 293 -12.26 10.76 -3.56
C LYS A 293 -11.86 9.86 -2.38
N ILE A 294 -10.90 10.30 -1.56
CA ILE A 294 -10.51 9.61 -0.32
C ILE A 294 -11.70 9.57 0.63
N ILE A 295 -12.03 8.38 1.12
CA ILE A 295 -13.16 8.18 2.02
C ILE A 295 -12.63 8.06 3.45
N VAL A 296 -13.14 8.87 4.37
CA VAL A 296 -12.82 8.78 5.80
C VAL A 296 -14.01 8.19 6.54
N THR A 297 -13.85 7.01 7.15
CA THR A 297 -14.92 6.29 7.87
C THR A 297 -14.41 5.77 9.21
N ASP A 298 -15.26 5.08 9.95
CA ASP A 298 -14.79 4.21 11.04
C ASP A 298 -14.11 2.97 10.46
N ALA A 299 -13.10 2.46 11.18
CA ALA A 299 -12.42 1.22 10.81
C ALA A 299 -13.37 0.01 10.94
N LYS A 300 -13.22 -0.96 10.05
CA LYS A 300 -13.96 -2.24 10.12
C LYS A 300 -13.36 -3.19 11.16
N GLU A 301 -12.08 -3.02 11.45
CA GLU A 301 -11.31 -3.88 12.35
C GLU A 301 -11.25 -3.28 13.76
N ALA A 302 -11.13 -4.16 14.75
CA ALA A 302 -10.98 -3.73 16.13
C ALA A 302 -9.63 -3.02 16.33
N PRO A 303 -9.60 -1.90 17.07
CA PRO A 303 -8.38 -1.15 17.32
C PRO A 303 -7.40 -1.95 18.19
N GLY A 304 -6.10 -1.66 18.02
CA GLY A 304 -5.08 -2.06 18.98
C GLY A 304 -5.27 -1.36 20.33
N LYS A 305 -4.60 -1.88 21.37
CA LYS A 305 -4.61 -1.27 22.72
C LYS A 305 -4.07 0.16 22.66
N LYS A 306 -4.82 1.12 23.22
CA LYS A 306 -4.52 2.57 23.19
C LYS A 306 -4.40 3.16 21.78
N ALA A 307 -4.89 2.49 20.75
CA ALA A 307 -4.82 3.01 19.39
C ALA A 307 -5.65 4.29 19.24
N ASN A 308 -5.18 5.19 18.39
CA ASN A 308 -5.84 6.42 17.95
C ASN A 308 -5.26 6.75 16.58
N GLU A 309 -5.76 6.08 15.55
CA GLU A 309 -5.13 6.13 14.24
C GLU A 309 -6.13 5.96 13.10
N PHE A 310 -5.72 6.38 11.92
CA PHE A 310 -6.41 6.03 10.68
C PHE A 310 -5.62 4.91 10.01
N LEU A 311 -6.27 3.77 9.77
CA LEU A 311 -5.76 2.69 8.95
C LEU A 311 -6.10 2.97 7.49
N VAL A 312 -5.12 2.93 6.60
CA VAL A 312 -5.30 3.31 5.20
C VAL A 312 -5.33 2.06 4.33
N ASN A 313 -6.44 1.87 3.63
CA ASN A 313 -6.67 0.75 2.72
C ASN A 313 -6.65 1.23 1.28
N TYR A 314 -5.92 0.50 0.43
CA TYR A 314 -5.76 0.78 -0.99
C TYR A 314 -6.37 -0.34 -1.82
N SER A 315 -7.19 0.02 -2.79
CA SER A 315 -7.78 -0.92 -3.75
C SER A 315 -8.00 -0.24 -5.10
N MET A 316 -8.43 -0.99 -6.11
CA MET A 316 -8.95 -0.37 -7.33
C MET A 316 -10.39 0.07 -7.11
N LYS A 317 -10.77 1.18 -7.73
CA LYS A 317 -12.18 1.44 -8.02
C LYS A 317 -12.67 0.27 -8.87
N GLU A 318 -13.76 -0.37 -8.46
CA GLU A 318 -14.45 -1.31 -9.34
C GLU A 318 -14.80 -0.51 -10.59
N GLU A 319 -14.23 -0.89 -11.75
CA GLU A 319 -14.81 -0.49 -13.03
C GLU A 319 -16.27 -0.95 -12.94
N GLU A 320 -17.22 -0.03 -13.13
CA GLU A 320 -18.61 -0.39 -13.35
C GLU A 320 -18.59 -1.51 -14.38
N ALA A 321 -18.89 -2.73 -13.93
CA ALA A 321 -18.93 -3.88 -14.79
C ALA A 321 -19.90 -3.50 -15.91
N SER A 322 -19.39 -3.29 -17.12
CA SER A 322 -20.20 -3.26 -18.30
C SER A 322 -20.98 -4.56 -18.28
N SER A 323 -22.26 -4.45 -17.94
CA SER A 323 -23.24 -5.51 -18.07
C SER A 323 -23.27 -5.88 -19.55
N SER A 324 -22.44 -6.83 -19.96
CA SER A 324 -22.72 -7.60 -21.16
C SER A 324 -23.96 -8.43 -20.82
N PRO A 325 -25.05 -8.34 -21.60
CA PRO A 325 -26.21 -9.17 -21.38
C PRO A 325 -25.79 -10.64 -21.46
N GLU A 326 -26.27 -11.44 -20.51
CA GLU A 326 -26.28 -12.89 -20.66
C GLU A 326 -26.97 -13.22 -21.99
N GLU A 327 -26.21 -13.72 -22.97
CA GLU A 327 -26.80 -14.39 -24.13
C GLU A 327 -27.45 -15.68 -23.62
N GLN A 328 -28.77 -15.73 -23.78
CA GLN A 328 -29.63 -16.91 -23.60
C GLN A 328 -29.47 -17.90 -24.76
#